data_AF-A0AAU1XJ17-F1
#
_entry.id   AF-A0AAU1XJ17-F1
#
_cell.length_a   1.000
_cell.length_b   1.000
_cell.length_c   1.000
_cell.angle_alpha   90.00
_cell.angle_beta   90.00
_cell.angle_gamma   90.00
#
_symmetry.space_group_name_H-M   'P 1'
#
loop_
_entity.id
_entity.type
_entity.pdbx_description
1 polymer ?
#
loop_
_entity_poly.entity_id
_entity_poly.type
_entity_poly.pdbx_seq_one_letter_code
_entity_poly.pdbx_strand_id
1 'polypeptide(L)'
;MSTASPPRTRRTRFFTRVAAIVAALALPVTGLVVLAAPAQAAAAATATYTKVSDWGTGFEGKWVVKNTGTTTLTSWTVEWDYPAGTSVTSAWDATVTGSGTHWTAKNVGWNGTLAPGATASFGFNGAGSGSPTGCKVNGGSCDGTTQPGDAPPTAPGTPTASSVADTSLTLSWSPATDDKGVKNYDVYRGSAKIATVTGTSYADSGLTKGTTYTYSITARDTADQTGPSSGTVSVTTTGGVIPPDPGGKVKLGYFTEWGVYGRNYHVKNLVTSGTAGKITHINYAFGNVQNGQCTIGDAYADYDKAYTADQSVDGVADTWDQPLRGNFNQLRKLKKAYPNIKILWSFGGWTWSGGFPQAAANPTAFAQSCYNLVEDPRWADVFDGIDLDWEYPNACGLSCDTSGAAAFKNLMQAMRAKFGANNLVTAAITADASSGGKIDAADYGGAAQYVDFYNVMTYDFFGAWAAQGPTAPHSPLTSYAGIPQAGFNSADAIAKLKAKGVSGAKLNLGIGFYGRGWTGVTQAAPGGTATGPAPGTYEQGIEDYKVLKTSCPATGAVAGTAYAKCGSNWWSYDTPATIAGKMTWAKQQGLKGAFFWEFSGDTGNGELANAIHTGLQ
;
A
#
# COMPACT_ATOMS: atom_id res chain seq x y z
N MET A 1 -13.23 -57.98 58.17
CA MET A 1 -12.79 -56.74 58.84
C MET A 1 -13.61 -55.59 58.28
N SER A 2 -14.24 -54.85 59.21
CA SER A 2 -15.28 -53.82 59.11
C SER A 2 -15.04 -52.69 58.08
N THR A 3 -16.04 -52.41 57.22
CA THR A 3 -16.99 -51.25 57.18
C THR A 3 -16.41 -49.93 56.63
N ALA A 4 -16.80 -49.31 55.51
CA ALA A 4 -18.09 -48.96 54.87
C ALA A 4 -18.85 -47.75 55.48
N SER A 5 -18.86 -46.62 54.73
CA SER A 5 -19.88 -45.53 54.63
C SER A 5 -20.11 -44.61 55.86
N PRO A 6 -20.91 -43.49 55.80
CA PRO A 6 -21.56 -42.76 54.68
C PRO A 6 -21.51 -41.19 54.76
N PRO A 7 -22.19 -40.47 53.82
CA PRO A 7 -22.37 -39.00 53.78
C PRO A 7 -23.66 -38.51 54.48
N ARG A 8 -23.94 -37.19 54.53
CA ARG A 8 -25.31 -36.68 54.75
C ARG A 8 -25.58 -35.23 54.30
N THR A 9 -26.70 -35.13 53.59
CA THR A 9 -27.49 -33.96 53.18
C THR A 9 -28.29 -33.32 54.32
N ARG A 10 -28.75 -32.07 54.14
CA ARG A 10 -30.05 -31.62 54.68
C ARG A 10 -30.77 -30.63 53.75
N ARG A 11 -31.99 -31.05 53.34
CA ARG A 11 -33.12 -30.24 52.85
C ARG A 11 -33.64 -29.34 54.03
N THR A 12 -34.41 -28.26 53.84
CA THR A 12 -35.84 -28.24 53.44
C THR A 12 -36.44 -26.82 53.35
N ARG A 13 -37.30 -26.63 52.32
CA ARG A 13 -38.70 -26.05 52.28
C ARG A 13 -38.98 -24.64 52.84
N PHE A 14 -39.49 -23.68 52.04
CA PHE A 14 -40.85 -23.44 51.47
C PHE A 14 -41.82 -22.66 52.40
N PHE A 15 -42.70 -21.87 51.74
CA PHE A 15 -43.87 -21.06 52.18
C PHE A 15 -43.63 -19.53 52.26
N THR A 16 -44.10 -18.69 51.30
CA THR A 16 -45.43 -17.98 51.21
C THR A 16 -45.81 -17.21 52.48
N ARG A 17 -46.44 -16.02 52.50
CA ARG A 17 -46.89 -14.96 51.58
C ARG A 17 -47.51 -13.88 52.51
N VAL A 18 -47.64 -12.63 52.02
CA VAL A 18 -48.74 -11.67 52.31
C VAL A 18 -48.70 -10.82 53.61
N ALA A 19 -48.41 -9.53 53.38
CA ALA A 19 -49.19 -8.30 53.67
C ALA A 19 -49.56 -7.82 55.10
N ALA A 20 -49.09 -6.58 55.34
CA ALA A 20 -49.80 -5.36 55.74
C ALA A 20 -50.47 -5.20 57.12
N ILE A 21 -50.16 -4.07 57.80
CA ILE A 21 -51.07 -2.96 58.24
C ILE A 21 -50.35 -2.09 59.33
N VAL A 22 -49.98 -0.84 59.04
CA VAL A 22 -50.53 0.49 59.49
C VAL A 22 -50.29 0.94 60.95
N ALA A 23 -49.66 2.12 61.10
CA ALA A 23 -49.98 3.22 62.05
C ALA A 23 -49.14 4.46 61.61
N ALA A 24 -49.66 5.55 61.02
CA ALA A 24 -50.60 6.59 61.48
C ALA A 24 -50.03 7.58 62.52
N LEU A 25 -49.69 8.81 62.07
CA LEU A 25 -49.72 10.04 62.87
C LEU A 25 -49.89 11.26 61.93
N ALA A 26 -50.80 12.16 62.32
CA ALA A 26 -51.49 13.15 61.48
C ALA A 26 -51.15 14.62 61.84
N LEU A 27 -50.97 15.45 60.78
CA LEU A 27 -51.58 16.78 60.47
C LEU A 27 -51.41 17.99 61.44
N PRO A 28 -51.46 19.30 61.01
CA PRO A 28 -52.37 19.90 59.99
C PRO A 28 -51.75 20.92 58.98
N VAL A 29 -52.21 21.02 57.72
CA VAL A 29 -53.28 21.84 57.08
C VAL A 29 -53.13 23.37 57.15
N THR A 30 -52.82 23.97 55.98
CA THR A 30 -53.46 25.14 55.31
C THR A 30 -52.80 25.25 53.91
N GLY A 31 -53.42 25.50 52.76
CA GLY A 31 -54.79 25.77 52.33
C GLY A 31 -54.67 26.49 50.97
N LEU A 32 -55.01 25.84 49.86
CA LEU A 32 -55.43 26.47 48.58
C LEU A 32 -55.86 25.38 47.59
N VAL A 33 -57.17 25.28 47.40
CA VAL A 33 -57.78 24.52 46.30
C VAL A 33 -57.62 25.36 45.03
N VAL A 34 -56.68 24.98 44.17
CA VAL A 34 -56.76 25.30 42.74
C VAL A 34 -57.35 24.07 42.08
N LEU A 35 -58.56 24.22 41.52
CA LEU A 35 -59.14 23.28 40.57
C LEU A 35 -58.14 23.10 39.43
N ALA A 36 -57.39 22.01 39.45
CA ALA A 36 -56.60 21.59 38.31
C ALA A 36 -57.57 21.24 37.18
N ALA A 37 -57.71 22.16 36.22
CA ALA A 37 -58.16 21.79 34.89
C ALA A 37 -57.28 20.61 34.42
N PRO A 38 -57.82 19.61 33.71
CA PRO A 38 -56.98 18.58 33.13
C PRO A 38 -55.95 19.29 32.26
N ALA A 39 -54.66 19.07 32.54
CA ALA A 39 -53.59 19.53 31.70
C ALA A 39 -53.87 19.03 30.28
N GLN A 40 -54.32 19.93 29.40
CA GLN A 40 -54.41 19.64 27.98
C GLN A 40 -52.99 19.30 27.55
N ALA A 41 -52.76 18.03 27.19
CA ALA A 41 -51.52 17.62 26.56
C ALA A 41 -51.31 18.54 25.35
N ALA A 42 -50.27 19.38 25.41
CA ALA A 42 -49.90 20.24 24.29
C ALA A 42 -49.73 19.34 23.05
N ALA A 43 -50.44 19.66 21.97
CA ALA A 43 -50.39 18.85 20.77
C ALA A 43 -48.95 18.82 20.24
N ALA A 44 -48.30 17.65 20.32
CA ALA A 44 -46.93 17.48 19.87
C ALA A 44 -46.88 17.50 18.33
N ALA A 45 -46.00 18.31 17.77
CA ALA A 45 -45.75 18.39 16.34
C ALA A 45 -44.23 18.37 16.10
N THR A 46 -43.82 17.83 14.96
CA THR A 46 -42.44 17.90 14.47
C THR A 46 -42.41 18.54 13.10
N ALA A 47 -41.30 19.18 12.74
CA ALA A 47 -41.06 19.67 11.38
C ALA A 47 -39.67 19.27 10.89
N THR A 48 -39.57 18.80 9.65
CA THR A 48 -38.29 18.36 9.06
C THR A 48 -37.99 19.13 7.79
N TYR A 49 -36.77 19.66 7.69
CA TYR A 49 -36.28 20.38 6.52
C TYR A 49 -35.57 19.46 5.55
N THR A 50 -35.72 19.74 4.26
CA THR A 50 -34.91 19.14 3.22
C THR A 50 -34.58 20.20 2.17
N LYS A 51 -33.31 20.29 1.79
CA LYS A 51 -32.90 21.03 0.60
C LYS A 51 -33.13 20.13 -0.62
N VAL A 52 -34.14 20.47 -1.42
CA VAL A 52 -34.63 19.64 -2.54
C VAL A 52 -33.70 19.77 -3.75
N SER A 53 -33.19 20.98 -4.02
CA SER A 53 -32.23 21.26 -5.07
C SER A 53 -31.34 22.46 -4.69
N ASP A 54 -30.12 22.51 -5.24
CA ASP A 54 -29.14 23.59 -5.01
C ASP A 54 -28.44 23.91 -6.33
N TRP A 55 -28.44 25.19 -6.73
CA TRP A 55 -27.79 25.66 -7.95
C TRP A 55 -26.70 26.71 -7.67
N GLY A 56 -26.15 26.71 -6.45
CA GLY A 56 -24.99 27.50 -6.03
C GLY A 56 -25.32 28.93 -5.61
N THR A 57 -26.16 29.65 -6.36
CA THR A 57 -26.61 31.02 -6.02
C THR A 57 -27.99 31.06 -5.35
N GLY A 58 -28.73 29.94 -5.38
CA GLY A 58 -30.01 29.73 -4.72
C GLY A 58 -30.35 28.25 -4.59
N PHE A 59 -31.47 27.96 -3.94
CA PHE A 59 -31.91 26.60 -3.63
C PHE A 59 -33.43 26.49 -3.51
N GLU A 60 -33.94 25.26 -3.60
CA GLU A 60 -35.31 24.91 -3.23
C GLU A 60 -35.30 24.22 -1.85
N GLY A 61 -36.09 24.75 -0.91
CA GLY A 61 -36.27 24.21 0.43
C GLY A 61 -37.68 23.65 0.63
N LYS A 62 -37.79 22.55 1.38
CA LYS A 62 -39.07 21.94 1.76
C LYS A 62 -39.11 21.66 3.25
N TRP A 63 -40.22 22.01 3.89
CA TRP A 63 -40.54 21.61 5.26
C TRP A 63 -41.70 20.60 5.26
N VAL A 64 -41.61 19.60 6.13
CA VAL A 64 -42.68 18.62 6.39
C VAL A 64 -43.08 18.71 7.85
N VAL A 65 -44.29 19.16 8.14
CA VAL A 65 -44.89 19.20 9.48
C VAL A 65 -45.66 17.92 9.72
N LYS A 66 -45.46 17.27 10.87
CA LYS A 66 -46.16 16.07 11.29
C LYS A 66 -46.80 16.28 12.66
N ASN A 67 -48.07 15.89 12.79
CA ASN A 67 -48.70 15.75 14.09
C ASN A 67 -48.21 14.46 14.76
N THR A 68 -47.43 14.57 15.82
CA THR A 68 -46.92 13.43 16.61
C THR A 68 -47.71 13.22 17.90
N GLY A 69 -48.63 14.13 18.24
CA GLY A 69 -49.51 14.04 19.38
C GLY A 69 -50.71 13.11 19.15
N THR A 70 -51.55 13.01 20.17
CA THR A 70 -52.76 12.19 20.18
C THR A 70 -54.04 12.96 19.86
N THR A 71 -53.94 14.28 19.65
CA THR A 71 -55.05 15.18 19.33
C THR A 71 -54.84 15.83 17.97
N THR A 72 -55.92 16.14 17.25
CA THR A 72 -55.86 16.82 15.95
C THR A 72 -55.31 18.25 16.11
N LEU A 73 -54.29 18.60 15.33
CA LEU A 73 -53.86 19.99 15.15
C LEU A 73 -54.85 20.71 14.26
N THR A 74 -55.25 21.92 14.63
CA THR A 74 -56.14 22.77 13.82
C THR A 74 -55.37 23.81 13.00
N SER A 75 -54.11 24.04 13.34
CA SER A 75 -53.17 24.90 12.62
C SER A 75 -51.72 24.51 12.91
N TRP A 76 -50.81 24.98 12.07
CA TRP A 76 -49.38 24.90 12.33
C TRP A 76 -48.63 26.15 11.85
N THR A 77 -47.59 26.50 12.60
CA THR A 77 -46.62 27.55 12.29
C THR A 77 -45.21 26.98 12.45
N VAL A 78 -44.33 27.19 11.46
CA VAL A 78 -42.91 26.83 11.52
C VAL A 78 -42.07 28.11 11.51
N GLU A 79 -41.10 28.22 12.40
CA GLU A 79 -40.16 29.33 12.53
C GLU A 79 -38.73 28.80 12.38
N TRP A 80 -37.82 29.56 11.75
CA TRP A 80 -36.39 29.21 11.66
C TRP A 80 -35.53 30.45 11.38
N ASP A 81 -34.23 30.33 11.59
CA ASP A 81 -33.23 31.36 11.31
C ASP A 81 -32.27 30.94 10.20
N TYR A 82 -31.89 31.89 9.35
CA TYR A 82 -30.81 31.75 8.37
C TYR A 82 -29.63 32.66 8.73
N PRO A 83 -28.38 32.30 8.39
CA PRO A 83 -27.26 33.21 8.53
C PRO A 83 -27.42 34.41 7.58
N ALA A 84 -26.75 35.53 7.91
CA ALA A 84 -26.72 36.70 7.06
C ALA A 84 -26.26 36.35 5.63
N GLY A 85 -26.96 36.88 4.62
CA GLY A 85 -26.72 36.56 3.22
C GLY A 85 -27.55 35.39 2.67
N THR A 86 -28.42 34.78 3.48
CA THR A 86 -29.39 33.76 3.04
C THR A 86 -30.83 34.22 3.30
N SER A 87 -31.71 34.10 2.31
CA SER A 87 -33.11 34.56 2.38
C SER A 87 -34.07 33.68 1.58
N VAL A 88 -35.37 33.75 1.91
CA VAL A 88 -36.44 33.16 1.11
C VAL A 88 -36.93 34.18 0.09
N THR A 89 -37.09 33.77 -1.17
CA THR A 89 -37.48 34.64 -2.29
C THR A 89 -38.92 34.42 -2.76
N SER A 90 -39.43 33.18 -2.68
CA SER A 90 -40.84 32.86 -2.94
C SER A 90 -41.25 31.57 -2.21
N ALA A 91 -42.54 31.38 -1.94
CA ALA A 91 -43.05 30.21 -1.23
C ALA A 91 -44.41 29.75 -1.77
N TRP A 92 -44.73 28.47 -1.56
CA TRP A 92 -46.03 27.87 -1.86
C TRP A 92 -46.50 26.98 -0.71
N ASP A 93 -47.80 26.70 -0.66
CA ASP A 93 -48.49 25.89 0.36
C ASP A 93 -48.32 26.38 1.83
N ALA A 94 -47.75 27.57 2.02
CA ALA A 94 -47.70 28.28 3.30
C ALA A 94 -47.61 29.79 3.04
N THR A 95 -48.06 30.60 4.00
CA THR A 95 -47.74 32.03 4.04
C THR A 95 -46.42 32.21 4.77
N VAL A 96 -45.37 32.62 4.05
CA VAL A 96 -44.01 32.80 4.60
C VAL A 96 -43.66 34.28 4.71
N THR A 97 -43.21 34.71 5.88
CA THR A 97 -42.75 36.09 6.16
C THR A 97 -41.37 36.06 6.83
N GLY A 98 -40.55 37.08 6.59
CA GLY A 98 -39.20 37.19 7.16
C GLY A 98 -38.92 38.56 7.75
N SER A 99 -38.13 38.60 8.83
CA SER A 99 -37.60 39.81 9.46
C SER A 99 -36.11 39.61 9.78
N GLY A 100 -35.24 40.26 9.01
CA GLY A 100 -33.80 40.04 9.09
C GLY A 100 -33.42 38.60 8.74
N THR A 101 -32.83 37.89 9.70
CA THR A 101 -32.44 36.48 9.58
C THR A 101 -33.54 35.49 9.95
N HIS A 102 -34.64 35.96 10.55
CA HIS A 102 -35.70 35.13 11.09
C HIS A 102 -36.87 34.97 10.12
N TRP A 103 -37.37 33.75 9.97
CA TRP A 103 -38.44 33.38 9.03
C TRP A 103 -39.55 32.61 9.72
N THR A 104 -40.78 32.87 9.29
CA THR A 104 -41.99 32.23 9.82
C THR A 104 -42.89 31.79 8.67
N ALA A 105 -43.37 30.55 8.69
CA ALA A 105 -44.31 29.97 7.75
C ALA A 105 -45.57 29.50 8.48
N LYS A 106 -46.74 29.96 8.03
CA LYS A 106 -48.03 29.55 8.58
C LYS A 106 -48.84 28.79 7.54
N ASN A 107 -49.57 27.77 7.98
CA ASN A 107 -50.47 26.98 7.13
C ASN A 107 -51.46 27.85 6.35
N VAL A 108 -51.83 27.40 5.15
CA VAL A 108 -52.93 27.96 4.35
C VAL A 108 -54.24 27.25 4.70
N GLY A 109 -55.37 27.75 4.20
CA GLY A 109 -56.71 27.34 4.64
C GLY A 109 -57.04 25.85 4.46
N TRP A 110 -56.33 25.11 3.60
CA TRP A 110 -56.62 23.72 3.28
C TRP A 110 -55.64 22.70 3.92
N ASN A 111 -54.51 23.13 4.49
CA ASN A 111 -53.49 22.22 5.04
C ASN A 111 -53.20 22.40 6.53
N GLY A 112 -53.98 23.20 7.26
CA GLY A 112 -53.78 23.44 8.69
C GLY A 112 -54.21 22.29 9.60
N THR A 113 -55.29 21.59 9.24
CA THR A 113 -55.85 20.53 10.09
C THR A 113 -55.12 19.20 9.88
N LEU A 114 -54.42 18.71 10.89
CA LEU A 114 -53.67 17.45 10.85
C LEU A 114 -54.14 16.51 11.96
N ALA A 115 -54.77 15.38 11.59
CA ALA A 115 -55.07 14.30 12.52
C ALA A 115 -53.78 13.69 13.12
N PRO A 116 -53.83 13.00 14.27
CA PRO A 116 -52.68 12.28 14.82
C PRO A 116 -51.96 11.43 13.75
N GLY A 117 -50.65 11.62 13.60
CA GLY A 117 -49.81 10.95 12.60
C GLY A 117 -49.82 11.56 11.20
N ALA A 118 -50.75 12.47 10.88
CA ALA A 118 -50.84 13.11 9.57
C ALA A 118 -49.76 14.17 9.35
N THR A 119 -49.47 14.47 8.09
CA THR A 119 -48.43 15.42 7.66
C THR A 119 -48.95 16.47 6.69
N ALA A 120 -48.41 17.69 6.78
CA ALA A 120 -48.47 18.70 5.72
C ALA A 120 -47.05 19.08 5.29
N SER A 121 -46.89 19.57 4.06
CA SER A 121 -45.62 20.11 3.61
C SER A 121 -45.80 21.42 2.86
N PHE A 122 -44.79 22.27 2.92
CA PHE A 122 -44.70 23.48 2.12
C PHE A 122 -43.28 23.63 1.56
N GLY A 123 -43.16 24.37 0.46
CA GLY A 123 -41.89 24.60 -0.21
C GLY A 123 -41.63 26.08 -0.46
N PHE A 124 -40.36 26.40 -0.74
CA PHE A 124 -39.93 27.75 -1.03
C PHE A 124 -38.62 27.76 -1.83
N ASN A 125 -38.41 28.82 -2.61
CA ASN A 125 -37.11 29.13 -3.20
C ASN A 125 -36.36 30.11 -2.31
N GLY A 126 -35.04 29.95 -2.21
CA GLY A 126 -34.15 30.82 -1.44
C GLY A 126 -32.91 31.25 -2.23
N ALA A 127 -32.28 32.33 -1.75
CA ALA A 127 -30.99 32.83 -2.23
C ALA A 127 -29.94 32.69 -1.13
N GLY A 128 -28.67 32.46 -1.50
CA GLY A 128 -27.57 32.21 -0.56
C GLY A 128 -27.37 30.73 -0.23
N SER A 129 -26.31 30.40 0.53
CA SER A 129 -25.86 29.02 0.80
C SER A 129 -26.11 28.53 2.23
N GLY A 130 -26.70 29.36 3.09
CA GLY A 130 -26.97 29.05 4.49
C GLY A 130 -28.01 27.95 4.68
N SER A 131 -27.96 27.28 5.84
CA SER A 131 -28.93 26.25 6.24
C SER A 131 -29.80 26.76 7.40
N PRO A 132 -31.07 26.30 7.51
CA PRO A 132 -31.97 26.78 8.55
C PRO A 132 -31.53 26.26 9.91
N THR A 133 -31.66 27.10 10.93
CA THR A 133 -31.33 26.81 12.33
C THR A 133 -32.45 27.27 13.25
N GLY A 134 -32.42 26.88 14.53
CA GLY A 134 -33.37 27.40 15.52
C GLY A 134 -34.84 27.03 15.26
N CYS A 135 -35.10 25.92 14.54
CA CYS A 135 -36.43 25.60 14.07
C CYS A 135 -37.42 25.39 15.22
N LYS A 136 -38.57 26.06 15.14
CA LYS A 136 -39.72 25.82 16.02
C LYS A 136 -40.98 25.48 15.23
N VAL A 137 -41.79 24.57 15.75
CA VAL A 137 -43.14 24.26 15.25
C VAL A 137 -44.15 24.50 16.37
N ASN A 138 -45.11 25.39 16.13
CA ASN A 138 -46.09 25.83 17.14
C ASN A 138 -45.44 26.27 18.47
N GLY A 139 -44.26 26.91 18.39
CA GLY A 139 -43.47 27.36 19.54
C GLY A 139 -42.61 26.29 20.22
N GLY A 140 -42.79 25.00 19.92
CA GLY A 140 -41.95 23.88 20.37
C GLY A 140 -40.78 23.59 19.42
N SER A 141 -39.80 22.78 19.81
CA SER A 141 -38.72 22.38 18.89
C SER A 141 -39.27 21.54 17.73
N CYS A 142 -38.70 21.71 16.53
CA CYS A 142 -39.10 20.94 15.36
C CYS A 142 -38.82 19.44 15.45
N ASP A 143 -37.97 18.97 16.36
CA ASP A 143 -37.77 17.55 16.64
C ASP A 143 -38.77 16.96 17.66
N GLY A 144 -39.67 17.78 18.22
CA GLY A 144 -40.68 17.37 19.19
C GLY A 144 -40.18 17.33 20.64
N THR A 145 -38.99 17.87 20.92
CA THR A 145 -38.45 18.01 22.28
C THR A 145 -38.66 19.43 22.86
N THR A 146 -38.69 19.56 24.19
CA THR A 146 -38.85 20.87 24.86
C THR A 146 -37.52 21.63 24.95
N GLN A 147 -37.17 22.41 23.91
CA GLN A 147 -36.23 23.58 23.87
C GLN A 147 -34.73 23.32 24.24
N PRO A 148 -33.77 24.17 23.79
CA PRO A 148 -32.71 23.77 22.86
C PRO A 148 -31.30 23.90 23.45
N GLY A 149 -30.31 23.28 22.80
CA GLY A 149 -28.90 23.64 23.00
C GLY A 149 -27.91 22.48 22.96
N ASP A 150 -28.15 21.43 22.18
CA ASP A 150 -27.18 20.36 21.91
C ASP A 150 -27.02 20.25 20.39
N ALA A 151 -25.83 20.58 19.87
CA ALA A 151 -25.52 20.49 18.45
C ALA A 151 -24.87 19.13 18.19
N PRO A 152 -25.14 18.46 17.05
CA PRO A 152 -24.51 17.18 16.77
C PRO A 152 -22.98 17.31 16.68
N PRO A 153 -22.23 16.24 16.99
CA PRO A 153 -20.77 16.28 16.98
C PRO A 153 -20.18 16.64 15.62
N THR A 154 -18.96 17.18 15.62
CA THR A 154 -18.17 17.33 14.39
C THR A 154 -17.76 15.96 13.81
N ALA A 155 -17.32 15.96 12.55
CA ALA A 155 -16.76 14.74 11.96
C ALA A 155 -15.48 14.33 12.69
N PRO A 156 -15.29 13.04 13.03
CA PRO A 156 -14.00 12.55 13.51
C PRO A 156 -12.90 12.72 12.44
N GLY A 157 -11.64 12.65 12.86
CA GLY A 157 -10.51 12.61 11.92
C GLY A 157 -10.58 11.38 11.01
N THR A 158 -10.04 11.48 9.79
CA THR A 158 -9.92 10.33 8.88
C THR A 158 -9.16 9.20 9.59
N PRO A 159 -9.74 7.99 9.68
CA PRO A 159 -9.11 6.88 10.39
C PRO A 159 -7.80 6.46 9.71
N THR A 160 -6.87 5.95 10.51
CA THR A 160 -5.63 5.31 10.07
C THR A 160 -5.64 3.86 10.51
N ALA A 161 -4.98 2.99 9.73
CA ALA A 161 -4.88 1.56 10.03
C ALA A 161 -3.45 1.18 10.47
N SER A 162 -3.35 0.33 11.48
CA SER A 162 -2.12 -0.27 11.99
C SER A 162 -2.33 -1.75 12.31
N SER A 163 -1.27 -2.46 12.69
CA SER A 163 -1.32 -3.89 13.06
C SER A 163 -2.06 -4.76 12.03
N VAL A 164 -1.87 -4.44 10.75
CA VAL A 164 -2.54 -5.13 9.64
C VAL A 164 -1.96 -6.53 9.50
N ALA A 165 -2.81 -7.54 9.66
CA ALA A 165 -2.50 -8.95 9.59
C ALA A 165 -3.45 -9.66 8.61
N ASP A 166 -3.34 -10.99 8.52
CA ASP A 166 -4.05 -11.78 7.51
C ASP A 166 -5.57 -11.72 7.68
N THR A 167 -6.05 -11.57 8.92
CA THR A 167 -7.49 -11.57 9.24
C THR A 167 -7.88 -10.47 10.21
N SER A 168 -7.03 -9.47 10.43
CA SER A 168 -7.28 -8.40 11.40
C SER A 168 -6.51 -7.13 11.11
N LEU A 169 -6.96 -6.02 11.71
CA LEU A 169 -6.26 -4.75 11.74
C LEU A 169 -6.75 -3.89 12.91
N THR A 170 -6.06 -2.79 13.19
CA THR A 170 -6.48 -1.81 14.19
C THR A 170 -6.67 -0.45 13.54
N LEU A 171 -7.84 0.14 13.73
CA LEU A 171 -8.16 1.51 13.34
C LEU A 171 -7.87 2.47 14.50
N SER A 172 -7.39 3.68 14.18
CA SER A 172 -7.26 4.79 15.12
C SER A 172 -7.60 6.12 14.43
N TRP A 173 -8.27 7.03 15.12
CA TRP A 173 -8.67 8.33 14.58
C TRP A 173 -8.55 9.45 15.63
N SER A 174 -8.55 10.70 15.17
CA SER A 174 -8.65 11.86 16.06
C SER A 174 -10.11 12.04 16.52
N PRO A 175 -10.36 12.38 17.80
CA PRO A 175 -11.72 12.52 18.33
C PRO A 175 -12.50 13.65 17.65
N ALA A 176 -13.82 13.49 17.61
CA ALA A 176 -14.75 14.58 17.29
C ALA A 176 -14.89 15.53 18.48
N THR A 177 -15.45 16.72 18.23
CA THR A 177 -15.79 17.73 19.24
C THR A 177 -17.29 17.96 19.27
N ASP A 178 -17.82 18.23 20.45
CA ASP A 178 -19.25 18.41 20.70
C ASP A 178 -19.44 19.38 21.87
N ASP A 179 -20.54 20.13 21.92
CA ASP A 179 -20.77 21.13 22.97
C ASP A 179 -21.29 20.54 24.30
N LYS A 180 -21.82 19.31 24.28
CA LYS A 180 -22.25 18.57 25.49
C LYS A 180 -21.47 17.28 25.73
N GLY A 181 -20.74 16.81 24.73
CA GLY A 181 -19.77 15.74 24.80
C GLY A 181 -20.10 14.57 23.90
N VAL A 182 -19.06 13.95 23.35
CA VAL A 182 -19.18 12.75 22.51
C VAL A 182 -19.41 11.52 23.40
N LYS A 183 -20.52 10.81 23.17
CA LYS A 183 -20.91 9.57 23.86
C LYS A 183 -20.24 8.33 23.26
N ASN A 184 -20.23 8.18 21.94
CA ASN A 184 -19.62 7.03 21.24
C ASN A 184 -19.32 7.32 19.76
N TYR A 185 -18.64 6.38 19.11
CA TYR A 185 -18.32 6.36 17.69
C TYR A 185 -18.87 5.11 17.02
N ASP A 186 -19.48 5.25 15.85
CA ASP A 186 -19.84 4.13 14.99
C ASP A 186 -18.76 3.89 13.94
N VAL A 187 -18.32 2.63 13.85
CA VAL A 187 -17.32 2.18 12.88
C VAL A 187 -18.02 1.50 11.72
N TYR A 188 -17.76 1.98 10.51
CA TYR A 188 -18.31 1.43 9.27
C TYR A 188 -17.23 0.72 8.46
N ARG A 189 -17.59 -0.41 7.86
CA ARG A 189 -16.81 -1.13 6.84
C ARG A 189 -17.64 -1.21 5.57
N GLY A 190 -17.25 -0.43 4.55
CA GLY A 190 -18.13 -0.08 3.45
C GLY A 190 -19.34 0.72 3.96
N SER A 191 -20.55 0.30 3.60
CA SER A 191 -21.79 0.90 4.11
C SER A 191 -22.31 0.27 5.40
N ALA A 192 -21.73 -0.85 5.85
CA ALA A 192 -22.21 -1.60 7.00
C ALA A 192 -21.56 -1.08 8.30
N LYS A 193 -22.38 -0.76 9.31
CA LYS A 193 -21.89 -0.53 10.67
C LYS A 193 -21.44 -1.86 11.27
N ILE A 194 -20.18 -1.94 11.69
CA ILE A 194 -19.60 -3.16 12.27
C ILE A 194 -19.39 -3.08 13.78
N ALA A 195 -19.29 -1.87 14.35
CA ALA A 195 -19.14 -1.67 15.78
C ALA A 195 -19.59 -0.28 16.25
N THR A 196 -19.83 -0.17 17.55
CA THR A 196 -19.95 1.10 18.28
C THR A 196 -18.96 1.07 19.45
N VAL A 197 -18.09 2.06 19.54
CA VAL A 197 -17.02 2.13 20.56
C VAL A 197 -17.02 3.47 21.29
N THR A 198 -16.54 3.51 22.53
CA THR A 198 -16.44 4.76 23.31
C THR A 198 -15.06 5.43 23.18
N GLY A 199 -14.04 4.70 22.75
CA GLY A 199 -12.70 5.21 22.48
C GLY A 199 -12.48 5.59 21.01
N THR A 200 -11.27 6.07 20.70
CA THR A 200 -10.86 6.48 19.34
C THR A 200 -10.04 5.40 18.61
N SER A 201 -10.26 4.14 18.96
CA SER A 201 -9.61 2.98 18.33
C SER A 201 -10.56 1.79 18.29
N TYR A 202 -10.39 0.95 17.26
CA TYR A 202 -11.14 -0.29 17.10
C TYR A 202 -10.28 -1.36 16.43
N ALA A 203 -10.24 -2.56 17.01
CA ALA A 203 -9.60 -3.73 16.42
C ALA A 203 -10.65 -4.53 15.63
N ASP A 204 -10.51 -4.55 14.29
CA ASP A 204 -11.37 -5.36 13.43
C ASP A 204 -10.71 -6.72 13.18
N SER A 205 -11.49 -7.80 13.30
CA SER A 205 -11.01 -9.18 13.20
C SER A 205 -12.01 -10.05 12.41
N GLY A 206 -11.59 -11.25 12.02
CA GLY A 206 -12.38 -12.12 11.15
C GLY A 206 -12.46 -11.62 9.71
N LEU A 207 -11.47 -10.82 9.29
CA LEU A 207 -11.34 -10.34 7.92
C LEU A 207 -10.84 -11.47 7.01
N THR A 208 -11.17 -11.36 5.74
CA THR A 208 -10.64 -12.24 4.69
C THR A 208 -9.23 -11.78 4.32
N LYS A 209 -8.28 -12.72 4.23
CA LYS A 209 -6.91 -12.46 3.76
C LYS A 209 -6.86 -11.82 2.37
N GLY A 210 -5.94 -10.88 2.15
CA GLY A 210 -5.76 -10.21 0.87
C GLY A 210 -6.89 -9.32 0.39
N THR A 211 -7.85 -8.99 1.24
CA THR A 211 -9.07 -8.28 0.85
C THR A 211 -8.95 -6.83 1.25
N THR A 212 -9.26 -5.92 0.33
CA THR A 212 -9.32 -4.49 0.61
C THR A 212 -10.65 -4.15 1.27
N TYR A 213 -10.55 -3.51 2.43
CA TYR A 213 -11.68 -2.98 3.17
C TYR A 213 -11.57 -1.47 3.26
N THR A 214 -12.71 -0.79 3.13
CA THR A 214 -12.81 0.66 3.29
C THR A 214 -13.54 0.97 4.59
N TYR A 215 -13.01 1.88 5.40
CA TYR A 215 -13.57 2.25 6.70
C TYR A 215 -13.86 3.74 6.81
N SER A 216 -14.90 4.09 7.56
CA SER A 216 -15.24 5.45 8.00
C SER A 216 -15.86 5.42 9.40
N ILE A 217 -15.84 6.57 10.08
CA ILE A 217 -16.29 6.72 11.47
C ILE A 217 -17.28 7.89 11.56
N THR A 218 -18.35 7.73 12.34
CA THR A 218 -19.22 8.84 12.79
C THR A 218 -19.20 8.95 14.32
N ALA A 219 -19.46 10.13 14.85
CA ALA A 219 -19.60 10.37 16.29
C ALA A 219 -21.07 10.58 16.69
N ARG A 220 -21.41 10.22 17.93
CA ARG A 220 -22.70 10.54 18.57
C ARG A 220 -22.49 11.27 19.89
N ASP A 221 -23.32 12.25 20.17
CA ASP A 221 -23.34 13.01 21.42
C ASP A 221 -24.17 12.31 22.53
N THR A 222 -24.31 12.98 23.66
CA THR A 222 -25.11 12.52 24.81
C THR A 222 -26.62 12.55 24.58
N ALA A 223 -27.11 13.31 23.60
CA ALA A 223 -28.50 13.34 23.15
C ALA A 223 -28.79 12.34 22.00
N ASP A 224 -27.81 11.51 21.64
CA ASP A 224 -27.84 10.53 20.54
C ASP A 224 -27.97 11.16 19.12
N GLN A 225 -27.60 12.42 18.94
CA GLN A 225 -27.51 13.03 17.61
C GLN A 225 -26.20 12.58 16.94
N THR A 226 -26.26 12.29 15.63
CA THR A 226 -25.12 11.75 14.87
C THR A 226 -24.48 12.84 14.02
N GLY A 227 -23.17 13.03 14.18
CA GLY A 227 -22.38 13.96 13.39
C GLY A 227 -22.07 13.46 11.96
N PRO A 228 -21.47 14.29 11.10
CA PRO A 228 -21.04 13.88 9.77
C PRO A 228 -19.99 12.74 9.80
N SER A 229 -19.90 11.97 8.72
CA SER A 229 -18.88 10.93 8.55
C SER A 229 -17.48 11.54 8.39
N SER A 230 -16.47 10.85 8.92
CA SER A 230 -15.06 11.09 8.60
C SER A 230 -14.78 10.87 7.11
N GLY A 231 -13.57 11.25 6.67
CA GLY A 231 -12.97 10.70 5.45
C GLY A 231 -12.81 9.18 5.52
N THR A 232 -12.51 8.54 4.39
CA THR A 232 -12.35 7.08 4.32
C THR A 232 -10.89 6.65 4.31
N VAL A 233 -10.62 5.45 4.83
CA VAL A 233 -9.33 4.75 4.65
C VAL A 233 -9.57 3.40 4.02
N SER A 234 -8.80 3.07 2.98
CA SER A 234 -8.77 1.74 2.39
C SER A 234 -7.52 1.01 2.83
N VAL A 235 -7.68 -0.22 3.31
CA VAL A 235 -6.58 -1.06 3.79
C VAL A 235 -6.79 -2.49 3.35
N THR A 236 -5.72 -3.14 2.91
CA THR A 236 -5.74 -4.53 2.46
C THR A 236 -5.10 -5.41 3.51
N THR A 237 -5.82 -6.45 3.96
CA THR A 237 -5.26 -7.47 4.87
C THR A 237 -4.09 -8.19 4.23
N THR A 238 -3.13 -8.63 5.04
CA THR A 238 -1.98 -9.41 4.55
C THR A 238 -2.42 -10.83 4.13
N GLY A 239 -1.49 -11.67 3.66
CA GLY A 239 -1.78 -13.07 3.32
C GLY A 239 -2.64 -13.28 2.07
N GLY A 240 -2.92 -12.21 1.32
CA GLY A 240 -3.55 -12.25 0.02
C GLY A 240 -2.59 -12.66 -1.09
N VAL A 241 -3.07 -13.53 -1.97
CA VAL A 241 -2.57 -13.59 -3.34
C VAL A 241 -3.22 -12.42 -4.07
N ILE A 242 -2.67 -11.21 -3.96
CA ILE A 242 -2.96 -10.21 -4.99
C ILE A 242 -2.19 -10.71 -6.21
N PRO A 243 -2.83 -11.05 -7.33
CA PRO A 243 -2.09 -11.28 -8.57
C PRO A 243 -1.59 -9.91 -9.05
N PRO A 244 -0.27 -9.69 -9.19
CA PRO A 244 0.21 -8.64 -10.05
C PRO A 244 -0.43 -8.76 -11.43
N ASP A 245 -0.96 -7.63 -11.88
CA ASP A 245 -1.51 -7.43 -13.21
C ASP A 245 -0.62 -8.08 -14.28
N PRO A 246 -1.10 -9.12 -14.99
CA PRO A 246 -0.37 -9.77 -16.08
C PRO A 246 -0.09 -8.85 -17.27
N GLY A 247 -0.67 -7.64 -17.31
CA GLY A 247 -0.43 -6.59 -18.31
C GLY A 247 0.37 -5.37 -17.80
N GLY A 248 0.77 -5.36 -16.52
CA GLY A 248 1.39 -4.19 -15.85
C GLY A 248 2.89 -4.03 -16.06
N LYS A 249 3.46 -2.95 -15.49
CA LYS A 249 4.91 -2.70 -15.48
C LYS A 249 5.69 -3.87 -14.85
N VAL A 250 6.87 -4.19 -15.42
CA VAL A 250 7.78 -5.19 -14.83
C VAL A 250 8.33 -4.68 -13.50
N LYS A 251 8.33 -5.56 -12.49
CA LYS A 251 8.86 -5.36 -11.15
C LYS A 251 9.66 -6.61 -10.82
N LEU A 252 10.92 -6.61 -11.21
CA LEU A 252 11.78 -7.80 -11.20
C LEU A 252 12.82 -7.69 -10.07
N GLY A 253 12.99 -8.73 -9.27
CA GLY A 253 14.06 -8.79 -8.26
C GLY A 253 15.01 -9.96 -8.50
N TYR A 254 16.28 -9.78 -8.15
CA TYR A 254 17.28 -10.85 -8.17
C TYR A 254 17.33 -11.59 -6.83
N PHE A 255 17.12 -12.91 -6.88
CA PHE A 255 17.32 -13.82 -5.74
C PHE A 255 18.63 -14.57 -5.94
N THR A 256 19.58 -14.36 -5.03
CA THR A 256 20.90 -14.99 -5.10
C THR A 256 20.89 -16.40 -4.50
N GLU A 257 21.42 -17.36 -5.26
CA GLU A 257 21.62 -18.77 -4.93
C GLU A 257 22.34 -18.90 -3.59
N TRP A 258 23.46 -18.19 -3.43
CA TRP A 258 24.28 -18.18 -2.21
C TRP A 258 23.66 -17.36 -1.06
N GLY A 259 22.56 -16.64 -1.30
CA GLY A 259 21.87 -15.84 -0.28
C GLY A 259 21.40 -16.67 0.92
N VAL A 260 21.22 -17.97 0.74
CA VAL A 260 20.78 -18.91 1.79
C VAL A 260 21.85 -19.22 2.83
N TYR A 261 23.12 -18.84 2.60
CA TYR A 261 24.23 -19.09 3.50
C TYR A 261 24.47 -17.89 4.44
N GLY A 262 25.55 -17.14 4.23
CA GLY A 262 25.96 -16.06 5.14
C GLY A 262 24.94 -14.93 5.25
N ARG A 263 24.16 -14.68 4.19
CA ARG A 263 23.05 -13.71 4.21
C ARG A 263 21.81 -14.24 4.93
N ASN A 264 21.69 -15.56 5.08
CA ASN A 264 20.55 -16.26 5.67
C ASN A 264 19.19 -15.75 5.11
N TYR A 265 19.15 -15.52 3.80
CA TYR A 265 17.99 -15.03 3.08
C TYR A 265 17.42 -16.15 2.20
N HIS A 266 16.19 -16.54 2.48
CA HIS A 266 15.47 -17.64 1.87
C HIS A 266 14.28 -17.14 1.05
N VAL A 267 13.78 -17.96 0.13
CA VAL A 267 12.58 -17.62 -0.68
C VAL A 267 11.38 -17.26 0.21
N LYS A 268 11.25 -17.88 1.39
CA LYS A 268 10.22 -17.54 2.39
C LYS A 268 10.26 -16.07 2.81
N ASN A 269 11.43 -15.43 2.81
CA ASN A 269 11.55 -14.03 3.19
C ASN A 269 10.77 -13.10 2.25
N LEU A 270 10.59 -13.48 0.97
CA LEU A 270 9.73 -12.77 0.02
C LEU A 270 8.26 -12.75 0.47
N VAL A 271 7.81 -13.83 1.11
CA VAL A 271 6.44 -13.95 1.64
C VAL A 271 6.32 -13.16 2.94
N THR A 272 7.23 -13.37 3.89
CA THR A 272 7.16 -12.72 5.21
C THR A 272 7.36 -11.21 5.14
N SER A 273 8.12 -10.71 4.16
CA SER A 273 8.26 -9.27 3.92
C SER A 273 7.07 -8.65 3.18
N GLY A 274 6.18 -9.47 2.63
CA GLY A 274 5.12 -9.03 1.72
C GLY A 274 5.61 -8.65 0.32
N THR A 275 6.88 -8.86 -0.01
CA THR A 275 7.46 -8.55 -1.33
C THR A 275 6.86 -9.41 -2.45
N ALA A 276 6.51 -10.68 -2.18
CA ALA A 276 5.95 -11.60 -3.16
C ALA A 276 4.67 -11.05 -3.83
N GLY A 277 3.79 -10.38 -3.06
CA GLY A 277 2.57 -9.75 -3.60
C GLY A 277 2.82 -8.47 -4.40
N LYS A 278 4.05 -7.98 -4.46
CA LYS A 278 4.41 -6.66 -5.02
C LYS A 278 5.23 -6.75 -6.31
N ILE A 279 5.90 -7.87 -6.56
CA ILE A 279 6.76 -8.12 -7.72
C ILE A 279 6.04 -8.89 -8.82
N THR A 280 6.51 -8.79 -10.06
CA THR A 280 6.00 -9.60 -11.18
C THR A 280 6.98 -10.68 -11.60
N HIS A 281 8.29 -10.47 -11.42
CA HIS A 281 9.32 -11.39 -11.88
C HIS A 281 10.40 -11.62 -10.81
N ILE A 282 11.03 -12.79 -10.88
CA ILE A 282 12.24 -13.13 -10.14
C ILE A 282 13.28 -13.59 -11.15
N ASN A 283 14.49 -13.02 -11.09
CA ASN A 283 15.66 -13.66 -11.67
C ASN A 283 16.36 -14.47 -10.56
N TYR A 284 16.45 -15.77 -10.74
CA TYR A 284 17.25 -16.65 -9.88
C TYR A 284 18.70 -16.61 -10.35
N ALA A 285 19.59 -16.15 -9.48
CA ALA A 285 20.96 -15.77 -9.80
C ALA A 285 21.95 -16.63 -9.00
N PHE A 286 22.87 -17.37 -9.59
CA PHE A 286 23.09 -17.53 -11.02
C PHE A 286 23.20 -19.00 -11.36
N GLY A 287 22.92 -19.33 -12.62
CA GLY A 287 23.56 -20.47 -13.27
C GLY A 287 24.90 -20.04 -13.86
N ASN A 288 25.82 -20.99 -14.03
CA ASN A 288 27.16 -20.71 -14.53
C ASN A 288 27.26 -20.95 -16.04
N VAL A 289 28.11 -20.19 -16.73
CA VAL A 289 28.48 -20.44 -18.12
C VAL A 289 29.90 -20.98 -18.18
N GLN A 290 30.03 -22.28 -18.46
CA GLN A 290 31.32 -22.96 -18.54
C GLN A 290 31.44 -23.70 -19.86
N ASN A 291 32.60 -23.60 -20.52
CA ASN A 291 32.89 -24.29 -21.78
C ASN A 291 31.82 -24.04 -22.88
N GLY A 292 31.23 -22.85 -22.91
CA GLY A 292 30.18 -22.50 -23.85
C GLY A 292 28.84 -23.20 -23.58
N GLN A 293 28.57 -23.60 -22.34
CA GLN A 293 27.34 -24.26 -21.90
C GLN A 293 26.79 -23.63 -20.62
N CYS A 294 25.47 -23.65 -20.47
CA CYS A 294 24.81 -23.39 -19.19
C CYS A 294 24.99 -24.57 -18.24
N THR A 295 25.35 -24.30 -16.99
CA THR A 295 25.69 -25.30 -15.97
C THR A 295 25.14 -24.88 -14.60
N ILE A 296 24.98 -25.86 -13.70
CA ILE A 296 24.62 -25.61 -12.29
C ILE A 296 25.76 -24.84 -11.61
N GLY A 297 25.42 -23.81 -10.83
CA GLY A 297 26.35 -23.09 -9.98
C GLY A 297 26.64 -23.86 -8.70
N ASP A 298 25.63 -23.97 -7.84
CA ASP A 298 25.67 -24.70 -6.57
C ASP A 298 24.44 -25.62 -6.43
N ALA A 299 24.64 -26.91 -6.76
CA ALA A 299 23.61 -27.94 -6.64
C ALA A 299 23.00 -28.03 -5.23
N TYR A 300 23.80 -27.74 -4.19
CA TYR A 300 23.31 -27.82 -2.83
C TYR A 300 22.29 -26.72 -2.54
N ALA A 301 22.60 -25.46 -2.87
CA ALA A 301 21.64 -24.37 -2.74
C ALA A 301 20.44 -24.55 -3.68
N ASP A 302 20.68 -24.96 -4.92
CA ASP A 302 19.66 -25.09 -5.97
C ASP A 302 18.59 -26.12 -5.63
N TYR A 303 19.00 -27.36 -5.37
CA TYR A 303 18.04 -28.47 -5.29
C TYR A 303 18.30 -29.53 -4.22
N ASP A 304 19.43 -29.52 -3.49
CA ASP A 304 19.66 -30.54 -2.44
C ASP A 304 19.38 -30.07 -1.00
N LYS A 305 19.57 -28.77 -0.69
CA LYS A 305 19.43 -28.23 0.66
C LYS A 305 18.01 -28.46 1.19
N ALA A 306 17.89 -29.22 2.27
CA ALA A 306 16.62 -29.40 2.95
C ALA A 306 16.18 -28.12 3.68
N TYR A 307 14.88 -27.87 3.67
CA TYR A 307 14.21 -26.82 4.43
C TYR A 307 13.32 -27.41 5.51
N THR A 308 13.42 -26.88 6.73
CA THR A 308 12.46 -27.16 7.81
C THR A 308 11.13 -26.45 7.56
N ALA A 309 10.09 -26.82 8.32
CA ALA A 309 8.77 -26.20 8.20
C ALA A 309 8.81 -24.67 8.42
N ASP A 310 9.59 -24.21 9.39
CA ASP A 310 9.76 -22.78 9.69
C ASP A 310 10.56 -22.03 8.61
N GLN A 311 11.42 -22.70 7.84
CA GLN A 311 12.15 -22.09 6.72
C GLN A 311 11.38 -22.17 5.40
N SER A 312 10.44 -23.11 5.26
CA SER A 312 9.74 -23.34 3.99
C SER A 312 8.61 -22.33 3.73
N VAL A 313 8.43 -21.99 2.45
CA VAL A 313 7.43 -21.04 1.94
C VAL A 313 6.00 -21.43 2.34
N ASP A 314 5.66 -22.72 2.27
CA ASP A 314 4.30 -23.23 2.57
C ASP A 314 4.15 -23.76 4.00
N GLY A 315 5.19 -23.64 4.82
CA GLY A 315 5.20 -24.18 6.19
C GLY A 315 5.40 -25.69 6.28
N VAL A 316 5.73 -26.38 5.17
CA VAL A 316 5.93 -27.84 5.13
C VAL A 316 7.41 -28.16 4.98
N ALA A 317 7.95 -28.93 5.92
CA ALA A 317 9.35 -29.38 5.86
C ALA A 317 9.58 -30.31 4.66
N ASP A 318 10.78 -30.25 4.09
CA ASP A 318 11.21 -31.20 3.08
C ASP A 318 11.48 -32.59 3.70
N THR A 319 11.17 -33.65 2.97
CA THR A 319 11.54 -35.02 3.35
C THR A 319 12.86 -35.44 2.72
N TRP A 320 13.50 -36.47 3.30
CA TRP A 320 14.79 -36.97 2.83
C TRP A 320 14.71 -37.67 1.47
N ASP A 321 13.54 -38.20 1.11
CA ASP A 321 13.27 -38.98 -0.10
C ASP A 321 12.59 -38.18 -1.22
N GLN A 322 12.24 -36.90 -1.00
CA GLN A 322 11.61 -36.10 -2.04
C GLN A 322 12.58 -35.75 -3.18
N PRO A 323 12.10 -35.70 -4.44
CA PRO A 323 12.96 -35.56 -5.62
C PRO A 323 13.52 -34.15 -5.84
N LEU A 324 12.97 -33.11 -5.21
CA LEU A 324 13.47 -31.73 -5.31
C LEU A 324 13.43 -31.03 -3.95
N ARG A 325 14.53 -30.44 -3.52
CA ARG A 325 14.65 -29.55 -2.36
C ARG A 325 15.24 -28.21 -2.80
N GLY A 326 16.01 -27.55 -1.93
CA GLY A 326 16.74 -26.34 -2.24
C GLY A 326 15.84 -25.17 -2.62
N ASN A 327 16.47 -24.16 -3.20
CA ASN A 327 15.80 -22.96 -3.68
C ASN A 327 14.74 -23.29 -4.73
N PHE A 328 14.97 -24.27 -5.61
CA PHE A 328 14.01 -24.62 -6.67
C PHE A 328 12.71 -25.14 -6.10
N ASN A 329 12.74 -25.99 -5.06
CA ASN A 329 11.51 -26.42 -4.41
C ASN A 329 10.80 -25.26 -3.69
N GLN A 330 11.56 -24.34 -3.08
CA GLN A 330 10.94 -23.18 -2.45
C GLN A 330 10.35 -22.20 -3.47
N LEU A 331 10.96 -22.02 -4.63
CA LEU A 331 10.42 -21.24 -5.75
C LEU A 331 9.18 -21.89 -6.36
N ARG A 332 9.14 -23.22 -6.48
CA ARG A 332 7.93 -23.97 -6.84
C ARG A 332 6.78 -23.68 -5.88
N LYS A 333 7.04 -23.76 -4.57
CA LYS A 333 6.05 -23.45 -3.51
C LYS A 333 5.61 -21.98 -3.60
N LEU A 334 6.54 -21.06 -3.89
CA LEU A 334 6.23 -19.65 -4.10
C LEU A 334 5.30 -19.45 -5.31
N LYS A 335 5.57 -20.06 -6.47
CA LYS A 335 4.68 -20.00 -7.64
C LYS A 335 3.30 -20.54 -7.35
N LYS A 336 3.20 -21.63 -6.57
CA LYS A 336 1.89 -22.16 -6.14
C LYS A 336 1.12 -21.12 -5.30
N ALA A 337 1.81 -20.39 -4.44
CA ALA A 337 1.20 -19.35 -3.61
C ALA A 337 0.95 -18.02 -4.38
N TYR A 338 1.75 -17.72 -5.41
CA TYR A 338 1.74 -16.49 -6.20
C TYR A 338 1.88 -16.82 -7.71
N PRO A 339 0.83 -17.37 -8.35
CA PRO A 339 0.91 -17.97 -9.69
C PRO A 339 1.18 -16.98 -10.84
N ASN A 340 1.06 -15.70 -10.55
CA ASN A 340 1.35 -14.57 -11.43
C ASN A 340 2.85 -14.20 -11.46
N ILE A 341 3.68 -14.68 -10.52
CA ILE A 341 5.11 -14.40 -10.52
C ILE A 341 5.78 -15.27 -11.58
N LYS A 342 6.54 -14.63 -12.46
CA LYS A 342 7.37 -15.30 -13.46
C LYS A 342 8.80 -15.46 -12.95
N ILE A 343 9.38 -16.65 -13.07
CA ILE A 343 10.72 -16.94 -12.57
C ILE A 343 11.62 -17.26 -13.76
N LEU A 344 12.69 -16.49 -13.94
CA LEU A 344 13.71 -16.78 -14.93
C LEU A 344 14.98 -17.25 -14.22
N TRP A 345 15.70 -18.18 -14.83
CA TRP A 345 17.05 -18.51 -14.38
C TRP A 345 18.05 -17.61 -15.10
N SER A 346 18.79 -16.80 -14.35
CA SER A 346 19.81 -15.91 -14.88
C SER A 346 21.17 -16.62 -14.92
N PHE A 347 21.84 -16.58 -16.07
CA PHE A 347 23.15 -17.21 -16.26
C PHE A 347 24.23 -16.15 -16.48
N GLY A 348 25.35 -16.27 -15.74
CA GLY A 348 26.47 -15.34 -15.83
C GLY A 348 26.64 -14.48 -14.58
N GLY A 349 26.47 -13.18 -14.74
CA GLY A 349 26.87 -12.17 -13.76
C GLY A 349 28.38 -11.96 -13.74
N TRP A 350 28.84 -11.10 -12.83
CA TRP A 350 30.23 -10.65 -12.75
C TRP A 350 31.30 -11.76 -12.81
N THR A 351 31.13 -12.84 -12.04
CA THR A 351 32.17 -13.87 -11.88
C THR A 351 32.04 -15.02 -12.88
N TRP A 352 30.84 -15.28 -13.40
CA TRP A 352 30.58 -16.44 -14.28
C TRP A 352 30.33 -16.06 -15.74
N SER A 353 30.71 -14.84 -16.12
CA SER A 353 30.66 -14.39 -17.52
C SER A 353 31.82 -14.92 -18.39
N GLY A 354 32.83 -15.55 -17.81
CA GLY A 354 34.04 -15.99 -18.53
C GLY A 354 33.83 -17.05 -19.61
N GLY A 355 32.72 -17.79 -19.59
CA GLY A 355 32.40 -18.80 -20.61
C GLY A 355 31.57 -18.28 -21.80
N PHE A 356 31.11 -17.03 -21.77
CA PHE A 356 30.32 -16.47 -22.87
C PHE A 356 31.07 -16.32 -24.21
N PRO A 357 32.39 -16.06 -24.26
CA PRO A 357 33.10 -16.05 -25.55
C PRO A 357 32.99 -17.39 -26.29
N GLN A 358 33.11 -18.51 -25.56
CA GLN A 358 32.90 -19.86 -26.12
C GLN A 358 31.42 -20.10 -26.47
N ALA A 359 30.49 -19.58 -25.66
CA ALA A 359 29.06 -19.64 -25.98
C ALA A 359 28.74 -18.89 -27.30
N ALA A 360 29.33 -17.70 -27.48
CA ALA A 360 29.18 -16.88 -28.68
C ALA A 360 29.78 -17.53 -29.93
N ALA A 361 30.80 -18.37 -29.78
CA ALA A 361 31.37 -19.15 -30.88
C ALA A 361 30.42 -20.25 -31.40
N ASN A 362 29.49 -20.74 -30.56
CA ASN A 362 28.43 -21.68 -31.00
C ASN A 362 27.08 -21.39 -30.30
N PRO A 363 26.37 -20.34 -30.72
CA PRO A 363 25.14 -19.89 -30.05
C PRO A 363 24.04 -20.94 -30.00
N THR A 364 23.90 -21.77 -31.04
CA THR A 364 22.89 -22.82 -31.10
C THR A 364 23.14 -23.91 -30.08
N ALA A 365 24.38 -24.38 -29.95
CA ALA A 365 24.73 -25.39 -28.96
C ALA A 365 24.60 -24.86 -27.53
N PHE A 366 25.02 -23.60 -27.30
CA PHE A 366 24.83 -22.94 -26.02
C PHE A 366 23.33 -22.86 -25.66
N ALA A 367 22.49 -22.32 -26.54
CA ALA A 367 21.05 -22.22 -26.31
C ALA A 367 20.41 -23.59 -26.02
N GLN A 368 20.83 -24.64 -26.73
CA GLN A 368 20.38 -26.01 -26.47
C GLN A 368 20.77 -26.49 -25.07
N SER A 369 22.00 -26.23 -24.62
CA SER A 369 22.46 -26.61 -23.26
C SER A 369 21.64 -25.90 -22.17
N CYS A 370 21.37 -24.60 -22.34
CA CYS A 370 20.57 -23.83 -21.42
C CYS A 370 19.13 -24.31 -21.35
N TYR A 371 18.51 -24.59 -22.51
CA TYR A 371 17.17 -25.15 -22.56
C TYR A 371 17.08 -26.50 -21.85
N ASN A 372 18.03 -27.41 -22.08
CA ASN A 372 18.06 -28.70 -21.41
C ASN A 372 18.12 -28.57 -19.88
N LEU A 373 18.83 -27.57 -19.38
CA LEU A 373 18.99 -27.35 -17.94
C LEU A 373 17.76 -26.67 -17.32
N VAL A 374 17.24 -25.62 -17.96
CA VAL A 374 16.06 -24.88 -17.48
C VAL A 374 14.79 -25.75 -17.50
N GLU A 375 14.65 -26.59 -18.53
CA GLU A 375 13.49 -27.48 -18.73
C GLU A 375 13.75 -28.92 -18.24
N ASP A 376 14.72 -29.12 -17.35
CA ASP A 376 14.96 -30.43 -16.73
C ASP A 376 13.67 -30.90 -16.03
N PRO A 377 13.19 -32.14 -16.28
CA PRO A 377 11.92 -32.62 -15.74
C PRO A 377 11.78 -32.54 -14.22
N ARG A 378 12.88 -32.47 -13.47
CA ARG A 378 12.86 -32.31 -12.01
C ARG A 378 12.31 -30.95 -11.55
N TRP A 379 12.42 -29.92 -12.38
CA TRP A 379 12.03 -28.53 -12.05
C TRP A 379 11.49 -27.72 -13.23
N ALA A 380 11.09 -28.35 -14.33
CA ALA A 380 10.53 -27.67 -15.50
C ALA A 380 9.29 -26.80 -15.18
N ASP A 381 8.60 -27.05 -14.07
CA ASP A 381 7.48 -26.24 -13.60
C ASP A 381 7.91 -24.94 -12.87
N VAL A 382 9.18 -24.82 -12.50
CA VAL A 382 9.73 -23.70 -11.73
C VAL A 382 9.97 -22.48 -12.62
N PHE A 383 10.63 -22.65 -13.77
CA PHE A 383 11.09 -21.54 -14.58
C PHE A 383 10.11 -21.23 -15.73
N ASP A 384 9.89 -19.95 -15.99
CA ASP A 384 9.09 -19.40 -17.09
C ASP A 384 9.97 -18.85 -18.23
N GLY A 385 11.29 -19.08 -18.15
CA GLY A 385 12.25 -18.56 -19.12
C GLY A 385 13.67 -18.46 -18.59
N ILE A 386 14.46 -17.68 -19.32
CA ILE A 386 15.90 -17.53 -19.11
C ILE A 386 16.32 -16.06 -19.24
N ASP A 387 17.30 -15.69 -18.43
CA ASP A 387 17.98 -14.41 -18.48
C ASP A 387 19.48 -14.64 -18.74
N LEU A 388 20.08 -13.88 -19.65
CA LEU A 388 21.54 -13.87 -19.82
C LEU A 388 22.13 -12.59 -19.25
N ASP A 389 23.07 -12.74 -18.32
CA ASP A 389 23.80 -11.64 -17.70
C ASP A 389 25.28 -11.74 -18.10
N TRP A 390 25.57 -11.36 -19.35
CA TRP A 390 26.93 -11.35 -19.87
C TRP A 390 27.61 -10.02 -19.55
N GLU A 391 28.61 -10.08 -18.69
CA GLU A 391 29.41 -8.94 -18.24
C GLU A 391 30.86 -9.00 -18.76
N TYR A 392 31.21 -8.45 -19.93
CA TYR A 392 30.34 -7.76 -20.89
C TYR A 392 30.66 -8.17 -22.35
N PRO A 393 29.67 -8.22 -23.26
CA PRO A 393 29.89 -8.56 -24.65
C PRO A 393 30.79 -7.52 -25.34
N ASN A 394 31.84 -8.01 -25.99
CA ASN A 394 32.82 -7.28 -26.76
C ASN A 394 33.48 -6.10 -25.98
N ALA A 395 33.57 -6.24 -24.65
CA ALA A 395 34.15 -5.26 -23.75
C ALA A 395 34.76 -5.94 -22.51
N CYS A 396 35.45 -5.17 -21.68
CA CYS A 396 36.02 -5.68 -20.44
C CYS A 396 35.03 -5.62 -19.27
N GLY A 397 34.82 -6.78 -18.64
CA GLY A 397 34.32 -6.95 -17.27
C GLY A 397 35.47 -7.44 -16.38
N LEU A 398 35.26 -8.57 -15.67
CA LEU A 398 36.35 -9.26 -14.97
C LEU A 398 37.42 -9.79 -15.94
N SER A 399 36.98 -10.21 -17.13
CA SER A 399 37.83 -10.51 -18.29
C SER A 399 37.37 -9.69 -19.51
N CYS A 400 38.28 -9.43 -20.44
CA CYS A 400 37.93 -8.77 -21.71
C CYS A 400 37.39 -9.78 -22.71
N ASP A 401 36.22 -9.47 -23.29
CA ASP A 401 35.69 -10.18 -24.44
C ASP A 401 36.03 -9.46 -25.75
N THR A 402 36.27 -10.25 -26.80
CA THR A 402 36.56 -9.79 -28.17
C THR A 402 35.72 -10.52 -29.21
N SER A 403 34.57 -11.09 -28.81
CA SER A 403 33.69 -11.87 -29.68
C SER A 403 33.05 -11.04 -30.81
N GLY A 404 33.18 -9.71 -30.78
CA GLY A 404 32.68 -8.79 -31.79
C GLY A 404 31.25 -8.32 -31.50
N ALA A 405 30.89 -7.17 -32.07
CA ALA A 405 29.63 -6.49 -31.75
C ALA A 405 28.36 -7.32 -32.05
N ALA A 406 28.42 -8.23 -33.03
CA ALA A 406 27.28 -9.08 -33.40
C ALA A 406 27.08 -10.29 -32.46
N ALA A 407 28.07 -10.66 -31.64
CA ALA A 407 28.04 -11.86 -30.81
C ALA A 407 26.82 -11.92 -29.89
N PHE A 408 26.54 -10.82 -29.19
CA PHE A 408 25.39 -10.72 -28.29
C PHE A 408 24.06 -10.93 -29.03
N LYS A 409 23.89 -10.31 -30.20
CA LYS A 409 22.69 -10.51 -31.04
C LYS A 409 22.54 -11.96 -31.49
N ASN A 410 23.63 -12.59 -31.94
CA ASN A 410 23.59 -13.98 -32.40
C ASN A 410 23.21 -14.94 -31.26
N LEU A 411 23.72 -14.69 -30.05
CA LEU A 411 23.29 -15.40 -28.85
C LEU A 411 21.80 -15.21 -28.59
N MET A 412 21.32 -13.97 -28.51
CA MET A 412 19.90 -13.69 -28.26
C MET A 412 18.98 -14.30 -29.32
N GLN A 413 19.39 -14.28 -30.59
CA GLN A 413 18.67 -14.96 -31.68
C GLN A 413 18.57 -16.46 -31.45
N ALA A 414 19.68 -17.13 -31.10
CA ALA A 414 19.69 -18.56 -30.83
C ALA A 414 18.86 -18.92 -29.58
N MET A 415 18.94 -18.12 -28.52
CA MET A 415 18.11 -18.28 -27.32
C MET A 415 16.62 -18.20 -27.68
N ARG A 416 16.19 -17.16 -28.40
CA ARG A 416 14.79 -17.03 -28.83
C ARG A 416 14.34 -18.17 -29.73
N ALA A 417 15.19 -18.59 -30.68
CA ALA A 417 14.88 -19.72 -31.55
C ALA A 417 14.68 -21.02 -30.77
N LYS A 418 15.45 -21.22 -29.67
CA LYS A 418 15.37 -22.43 -28.85
C LYS A 418 14.22 -22.41 -27.84
N PHE A 419 14.02 -21.29 -27.14
CA PHE A 419 13.01 -21.15 -26.09
C PHE A 419 11.61 -20.83 -26.64
N GLY A 420 11.51 -20.38 -27.89
CA GLY A 420 10.23 -20.10 -28.54
C GLY A 420 9.53 -18.85 -28.01
N ALA A 421 8.26 -18.68 -28.37
CA ALA A 421 7.47 -17.49 -28.02
C ALA A 421 6.80 -17.57 -26.63
N ASN A 422 6.68 -18.78 -26.07
CA ASN A 422 5.96 -18.99 -24.81
C ASN A 422 6.84 -18.80 -23.56
N ASN A 423 8.16 -18.94 -23.72
CA ASN A 423 9.13 -18.71 -22.66
C ASN A 423 9.70 -17.28 -22.75
N LEU A 424 9.97 -16.71 -21.59
CA LEU A 424 10.66 -15.43 -21.50
C LEU A 424 12.14 -15.59 -21.86
N VAL A 425 12.67 -14.66 -22.65
CA VAL A 425 14.10 -14.51 -22.93
C VAL A 425 14.48 -13.07 -22.64
N THR A 426 15.26 -12.85 -21.59
CA THR A 426 15.70 -11.52 -21.14
C THR A 426 17.21 -11.46 -21.06
N ALA A 427 17.74 -10.25 -20.86
CA ALA A 427 19.16 -10.10 -20.55
C ALA A 427 19.39 -8.89 -19.63
N ALA A 428 20.29 -9.04 -18.67
CA ALA A 428 20.90 -7.92 -17.98
C ALA A 428 22.02 -7.34 -18.85
N ILE A 429 22.05 -6.01 -18.95
CA ILE A 429 22.99 -5.29 -19.82
C ILE A 429 23.58 -4.09 -19.09
N THR A 430 24.79 -3.72 -19.51
CA THR A 430 25.51 -2.54 -19.02
C THR A 430 24.73 -1.24 -19.17
N ALA A 431 24.99 -0.30 -18.27
CA ALA A 431 24.52 1.09 -18.36
C ALA A 431 25.61 2.08 -18.78
N ASP A 432 26.78 1.62 -19.21
CA ASP A 432 27.88 2.49 -19.66
C ASP A 432 27.53 3.21 -20.96
N ALA A 433 27.05 4.45 -20.82
CA ALA A 433 26.65 5.31 -21.92
C ALA A 433 27.77 6.24 -22.41
N SER A 434 28.97 6.15 -21.83
CA SER A 434 30.10 7.00 -22.22
C SER A 434 30.44 6.83 -23.71
N SER A 435 31.06 7.83 -24.33
CA SER A 435 31.40 7.78 -25.76
C SER A 435 32.36 6.62 -26.04
N GLY A 436 31.97 5.66 -26.89
CA GLY A 436 32.74 4.42 -27.10
C GLY A 436 32.66 3.42 -25.93
N GLY A 437 31.77 3.66 -24.96
CA GLY A 437 31.54 2.79 -23.80
C GLY A 437 30.82 1.49 -24.16
N LYS A 438 30.55 0.66 -23.15
CA LYS A 438 30.07 -0.72 -23.36
C LYS A 438 28.73 -0.84 -24.09
N ILE A 439 27.84 0.16 -24.04
CA ILE A 439 26.62 0.18 -24.87
C ILE A 439 26.94 0.26 -26.37
N ASP A 440 28.05 0.88 -26.76
CA ASP A 440 28.48 0.97 -28.17
C ASP A 440 29.18 -0.31 -28.65
N ALA A 441 29.71 -1.12 -27.72
CA ALA A 441 30.52 -2.28 -28.02
C ALA A 441 29.73 -3.46 -28.62
N ALA A 442 28.41 -3.52 -28.42
CA ALA A 442 27.56 -4.62 -28.87
C ALA A 442 26.25 -4.17 -29.55
N ASP A 443 25.70 -5.02 -30.42
CA ASP A 443 24.47 -4.78 -31.17
C ASP A 443 23.20 -5.02 -30.33
N TYR A 444 23.01 -4.23 -29.27
CA TYR A 444 21.80 -4.30 -28.43
C TYR A 444 20.52 -3.94 -29.18
N GLY A 445 20.62 -3.06 -30.18
CA GLY A 445 19.51 -2.64 -31.04
C GLY A 445 19.00 -3.78 -31.91
N GLY A 446 19.90 -4.45 -32.63
CA GLY A 446 19.57 -5.63 -33.42
C GLY A 446 19.15 -6.83 -32.58
N ALA A 447 19.71 -6.99 -31.39
CA ALA A 447 19.33 -8.04 -30.43
C ALA A 447 17.95 -7.81 -29.80
N ALA A 448 17.46 -6.56 -29.74
CA ALA A 448 16.23 -6.19 -29.03
C ALA A 448 14.99 -6.94 -29.54
N GLN A 449 14.97 -7.39 -30.79
CA GLN A 449 13.85 -8.15 -31.35
C GLN A 449 13.71 -9.57 -30.75
N TYR A 450 14.79 -10.12 -30.19
CA TYR A 450 14.82 -11.49 -29.68
C TYR A 450 14.58 -11.59 -28.18
N VAL A 451 14.68 -10.47 -27.45
CA VAL A 451 14.38 -10.42 -26.01
C VAL A 451 12.98 -9.87 -25.74
N ASP A 452 12.38 -10.28 -24.63
CA ASP A 452 11.15 -9.68 -24.10
C ASP A 452 11.45 -8.27 -23.55
N PHE A 453 12.52 -8.15 -22.77
CA PHE A 453 13.05 -6.89 -22.26
C PHE A 453 14.51 -7.04 -21.78
N TYR A 454 15.19 -5.92 -21.65
CA TYR A 454 16.50 -5.78 -21.02
C TYR A 454 16.37 -5.23 -19.60
N ASN A 455 17.19 -5.77 -18.70
CA ASN A 455 17.42 -5.26 -17.36
C ASN A 455 18.68 -4.38 -17.39
N VAL A 456 18.52 -3.06 -17.56
CA VAL A 456 19.66 -2.14 -17.71
C VAL A 456 20.26 -1.84 -16.34
N MET A 457 21.47 -2.30 -16.05
CA MET A 457 22.15 -2.19 -14.75
C MET A 457 22.56 -0.74 -14.44
N THR A 458 21.58 0.13 -14.22
CA THR A 458 21.74 1.57 -13.96
C THR A 458 22.12 1.87 -12.51
N TYR A 459 23.08 1.10 -12.01
CA TYR A 459 23.77 1.21 -10.74
C TYR A 459 25.24 0.88 -10.99
N ASP A 460 26.08 0.97 -9.96
CA ASP A 460 27.52 0.69 -10.04
C ASP A 460 28.29 1.58 -11.01
N PHE A 461 27.77 2.79 -11.23
CA PHE A 461 28.49 3.80 -11.98
C PHE A 461 29.80 4.22 -11.28
N PHE A 462 29.77 4.29 -9.95
CA PHE A 462 30.92 4.70 -9.15
C PHE A 462 31.01 3.88 -7.86
N GLY A 463 32.24 3.59 -7.42
CA GLY A 463 32.47 2.72 -6.27
C GLY A 463 33.94 2.72 -5.84
N ALA A 464 34.21 2.01 -4.74
CA ALA A 464 35.51 2.03 -4.09
C ALA A 464 36.67 1.38 -4.87
N TRP A 465 36.41 0.81 -6.05
CA TRP A 465 37.48 0.51 -7.02
C TRP A 465 38.29 1.76 -7.40
N ALA A 466 37.66 2.95 -7.35
CA ALA A 466 38.36 4.22 -7.29
C ALA A 466 38.72 4.54 -5.82
N ALA A 467 39.75 3.88 -5.29
CA ALA A 467 40.03 3.87 -3.85
C ALA A 467 40.28 5.27 -3.24
N GLN A 468 40.84 6.20 -4.01
CA GLN A 468 41.11 7.58 -3.60
C GLN A 468 39.93 8.53 -3.87
N GLY A 469 38.81 8.01 -4.36
CA GLY A 469 37.68 8.77 -4.85
C GLY A 469 37.89 9.29 -6.29
N PRO A 470 37.18 10.36 -6.68
CA PRO A 470 36.24 11.12 -5.86
C PRO A 470 35.03 10.27 -5.42
N THR A 471 34.49 10.53 -4.22
CA THR A 471 33.22 9.94 -3.80
C THR A 471 32.12 10.38 -4.76
N ALA A 472 31.38 9.44 -5.33
CA ALA A 472 30.33 9.75 -6.28
C ALA A 472 29.13 8.81 -6.09
N PRO A 473 27.90 9.27 -6.39
CA PRO A 473 26.74 8.44 -6.21
C PRO A 473 26.78 7.25 -7.16
N HIS A 474 26.53 6.02 -6.71
CA HIS A 474 26.68 4.85 -7.58
C HIS A 474 25.50 4.60 -8.52
N SER A 475 24.34 5.22 -8.26
CA SER A 475 23.10 5.04 -9.04
C SER A 475 22.41 6.35 -9.46
N PRO A 476 23.12 7.40 -9.94
CA PRO A 476 22.48 8.66 -10.31
C PRO A 476 21.51 8.47 -11.48
N LEU A 477 20.31 9.03 -11.34
CA LEU A 477 19.30 9.07 -12.39
C LEU A 477 19.73 9.98 -13.54
N THR A 478 20.33 11.14 -13.23
CA THR A 478 20.75 12.15 -14.21
C THR A 478 22.21 12.55 -14.02
N SER A 479 22.77 13.28 -14.98
CA SER A 479 24.05 13.96 -14.79
C SER A 479 23.95 15.04 -13.69
N TYR A 480 25.09 15.42 -13.12
CA TYR A 480 25.23 16.51 -12.14
C TYR A 480 26.60 17.20 -12.27
N ALA A 481 26.70 18.43 -11.77
CA ALA A 481 27.95 19.17 -11.79
C ALA A 481 29.02 18.44 -10.95
N GLY A 482 30.16 18.13 -11.56
CA GLY A 482 31.24 17.38 -10.91
C GLY A 482 31.06 15.86 -10.96
N ILE A 483 30.17 15.32 -11.79
CA ILE A 483 30.13 13.88 -12.08
C ILE A 483 31.48 13.41 -12.64
N PRO A 484 32.12 12.35 -12.10
CA PRO A 484 33.48 11.99 -12.51
C PRO A 484 33.59 11.49 -13.95
N GLN A 485 32.52 10.89 -14.47
CA GLN A 485 32.48 10.33 -15.82
C GLN A 485 31.17 10.69 -16.52
N ALA A 486 31.27 11.33 -17.68
CA ALA A 486 30.11 11.63 -18.52
C ALA A 486 29.47 10.35 -19.07
N GLY A 487 28.14 10.31 -19.14
CA GLY A 487 27.38 9.12 -19.56
C GLY A 487 27.18 8.07 -18.45
N PHE A 488 27.72 8.27 -17.25
CA PHE A 488 27.54 7.34 -16.12
C PHE A 488 26.34 7.74 -15.26
N ASN A 489 25.16 7.72 -15.86
CA ASN A 489 23.87 7.91 -15.18
C ASN A 489 22.75 7.19 -15.94
N SER A 490 21.63 6.93 -15.25
CA SER A 490 20.54 6.15 -15.81
C SER A 490 19.89 6.79 -17.05
N ALA A 491 19.72 8.11 -17.05
CA ALA A 491 19.07 8.82 -18.14
C ALA A 491 19.85 8.71 -19.45
N ASP A 492 21.17 8.90 -19.40
CA ASP A 492 22.03 8.78 -20.57
C ASP A 492 22.07 7.34 -21.10
N ALA A 493 22.12 6.33 -20.22
CA ALA A 493 22.08 4.92 -20.60
C ALA A 493 20.80 4.56 -21.37
N ILE A 494 19.65 4.96 -20.83
CA ILE A 494 18.35 4.72 -21.45
C ILE A 494 18.21 5.50 -22.77
N ALA A 495 18.65 6.76 -22.81
CA ALA A 495 18.63 7.57 -24.02
C ALA A 495 19.49 6.95 -25.13
N LYS A 496 20.67 6.45 -24.78
CA LYS A 496 21.59 5.82 -25.73
C LYS A 496 21.03 4.51 -26.31
N LEU A 497 20.46 3.64 -25.47
CA LEU A 497 19.79 2.42 -25.95
C LEU A 497 18.62 2.74 -26.88
N LYS A 498 17.80 3.76 -26.55
CA LYS A 498 16.73 4.25 -27.44
C LYS A 498 17.27 4.77 -28.76
N ALA A 499 18.36 5.55 -28.74
CA ALA A 499 19.01 6.04 -29.95
C ALA A 499 19.55 4.91 -30.84
N LYS A 500 19.92 3.77 -30.25
CA LYS A 500 20.29 2.53 -30.97
C LYS A 500 19.08 1.70 -31.43
N GLY A 501 17.85 2.18 -31.27
CA GLY A 501 16.63 1.54 -31.76
C GLY A 501 15.92 0.64 -30.76
N VAL A 502 16.35 0.59 -29.49
CA VAL A 502 15.66 -0.19 -28.46
C VAL A 502 14.43 0.57 -27.95
N SER A 503 13.24 -0.01 -28.11
CA SER A 503 12.01 0.59 -27.57
C SER A 503 12.07 0.72 -26.04
N GLY A 504 11.59 1.84 -25.49
CA GLY A 504 11.43 2.00 -24.05
C GLY A 504 10.58 0.88 -23.42
N ALA A 505 9.60 0.36 -24.14
CA ALA A 505 8.77 -0.78 -23.72
C ALA A 505 9.53 -2.12 -23.63
N LYS A 506 10.83 -2.14 -23.93
CA LYS A 506 11.75 -3.27 -23.71
C LYS A 506 12.85 -2.96 -22.70
N LEU A 507 12.80 -1.84 -21.98
CA LEU A 507 13.85 -1.44 -21.04
C LEU A 507 13.28 -1.38 -19.62
N ASN A 508 13.92 -2.08 -18.69
CA ASN A 508 13.71 -1.92 -17.25
C ASN A 508 14.83 -1.07 -16.64
N LEU A 509 14.45 -0.13 -15.77
CA LEU A 509 15.38 0.67 -14.98
C LEU A 509 15.94 -0.16 -13.80
N GLY A 510 17.26 -0.16 -13.59
CA GLY A 510 17.91 -0.88 -12.49
C GLY A 510 18.04 -0.07 -11.20
N ILE A 511 17.76 -0.70 -10.06
CA ILE A 511 17.89 -0.13 -8.70
C ILE A 511 18.79 -1.02 -7.85
N GLY A 512 19.77 -0.43 -7.15
CA GLY A 512 20.59 -1.14 -6.17
C GLY A 512 19.95 -1.10 -4.79
N PHE A 513 19.65 -2.26 -4.19
CA PHE A 513 19.18 -2.42 -2.81
C PHE A 513 20.36 -2.47 -1.81
N TYR A 514 21.44 -1.81 -2.18
CA TYR A 514 22.69 -1.68 -1.46
C TYR A 514 23.27 -0.30 -1.77
N GLY A 515 24.27 0.11 -1.01
CA GLY A 515 25.08 1.27 -1.31
C GLY A 515 26.51 0.92 -1.69
N ARG A 516 27.17 1.84 -2.37
CA ARG A 516 28.63 1.85 -2.51
C ARG A 516 29.24 2.96 -1.68
N GLY A 517 30.38 2.68 -1.07
CA GLY A 517 30.96 3.60 -0.09
C GLY A 517 32.47 3.58 0.05
N TRP A 518 32.97 4.70 0.56
CA TRP A 518 34.38 5.00 0.79
C TRP A 518 34.62 5.39 2.25
N THR A 519 35.85 5.25 2.72
CA THR A 519 36.28 5.74 4.04
C THR A 519 37.43 6.75 3.95
N GLY A 520 37.70 7.43 5.07
CA GLY A 520 38.64 8.55 5.17
C GLY A 520 38.14 9.81 4.50
N VAL A 521 36.82 9.94 4.31
CA VAL A 521 36.19 11.07 3.62
C VAL A 521 35.92 12.19 4.61
N THR A 522 36.25 13.43 4.24
CA THR A 522 36.00 14.64 5.04
C THR A 522 34.85 15.48 4.50
N GLN A 523 34.64 15.47 3.18
CA GLN A 523 33.56 16.20 2.51
C GLN A 523 32.23 15.44 2.52
N ALA A 524 31.12 16.11 2.84
CA ALA A 524 29.79 15.50 2.83
C ALA A 524 29.18 15.39 1.44
N ALA A 525 29.26 16.45 0.64
CA ALA A 525 28.78 16.43 -0.75
C ALA A 525 29.66 15.50 -1.62
N PRO A 526 29.13 14.91 -2.71
CA PRO A 526 29.94 14.18 -3.68
C PRO A 526 31.13 15.00 -4.21
N GLY A 527 32.19 14.31 -4.63
CA GLY A 527 33.45 14.91 -5.08
C GLY A 527 34.60 14.86 -4.07
N GLY A 528 34.39 14.31 -2.87
CA GLY A 528 35.42 14.23 -1.83
C GLY A 528 36.49 13.18 -2.12
N THR A 529 37.70 13.38 -1.59
CA THR A 529 38.74 12.34 -1.61
C THR A 529 38.47 11.26 -0.56
N ALA A 530 39.05 10.08 -0.80
CA ALA A 530 38.94 8.92 0.08
C ALA A 530 40.31 8.26 0.30
N THR A 531 40.35 7.32 1.24
CA THR A 531 41.54 6.52 1.55
C THR A 531 41.37 5.03 1.22
N GLY A 532 40.16 4.62 0.86
CA GLY A 532 39.83 3.24 0.53
C GLY A 532 38.33 2.95 0.62
N PRO A 533 37.94 1.68 0.46
CA PRO A 533 36.55 1.25 0.60
C PRO A 533 36.04 1.41 2.04
N ALA A 534 34.77 1.76 2.19
CA ALA A 534 34.11 1.73 3.50
C ALA A 534 33.95 0.28 4.00
N PRO A 535 33.96 0.02 5.31
CA PRO A 535 33.64 -1.31 5.82
C PRO A 535 32.21 -1.70 5.45
N GLY A 536 32.02 -2.91 4.90
CA GLY A 536 30.71 -3.48 4.60
C GLY A 536 30.57 -4.87 5.22
N THR A 537 29.34 -5.30 5.46
CA THR A 537 29.02 -6.56 6.16
C THR A 537 29.55 -7.78 5.41
N TYR A 538 29.42 -7.82 4.08
CA TYR A 538 29.85 -8.96 3.26
C TYR A 538 31.04 -8.64 2.35
N GLU A 539 31.16 -7.40 1.90
CA GLU A 539 32.21 -6.95 1.00
C GLU A 539 32.60 -5.51 1.32
N GLN A 540 33.90 -5.20 1.25
CA GLN A 540 34.35 -3.82 1.46
C GLN A 540 33.83 -2.90 0.35
N GLY A 541 33.31 -1.75 0.74
CA GLY A 541 32.76 -0.75 -0.15
C GLY A 541 31.35 -1.03 -0.63
N ILE A 542 30.68 -2.06 -0.12
CA ILE A 542 29.28 -2.42 -0.40
C ILE A 542 28.56 -2.69 0.93
N GLU A 543 27.37 -2.12 1.12
CA GLU A 543 26.55 -2.42 2.29
C GLU A 543 25.06 -2.44 1.94
N ASP A 544 24.32 -3.35 2.55
CA ASP A 544 22.88 -3.51 2.32
C ASP A 544 22.11 -2.25 2.74
N TYR A 545 21.07 -1.89 1.98
CA TYR A 545 20.19 -0.78 2.34
C TYR A 545 19.62 -0.93 3.76
N LYS A 546 19.19 -2.14 4.13
CA LYS A 546 18.62 -2.45 5.45
C LYS A 546 19.56 -2.11 6.61
N VAL A 547 20.88 -2.11 6.37
CA VAL A 547 21.92 -1.72 7.34
C VAL A 547 22.16 -0.21 7.24
N LEU A 548 22.41 0.31 6.04
CA LEU A 548 22.74 1.73 5.82
C LEU A 548 21.66 2.68 6.33
N LYS A 549 20.37 2.31 6.18
CA LYS A 549 19.27 3.18 6.62
C LYS A 549 19.31 3.51 8.12
N THR A 550 20.00 2.72 8.95
CA THR A 550 20.18 2.97 10.37
C THR A 550 21.61 3.36 10.71
N SER A 551 22.61 2.69 10.14
CA SER A 551 24.03 2.90 10.47
C SER A 551 24.62 4.17 9.86
N CYS A 552 24.10 4.58 8.69
CA CYS A 552 24.54 5.78 7.97
C CYS A 552 23.39 6.43 7.21
N PRO A 553 22.37 6.99 7.90
CA PRO A 553 21.18 7.53 7.25
C PRO A 553 21.51 8.65 6.25
N ALA A 554 20.71 8.74 5.18
CA ALA A 554 20.89 9.70 4.11
C ALA A 554 20.89 11.13 4.65
N THR A 555 21.96 11.87 4.36
CA THR A 555 22.13 13.28 4.74
C THR A 555 21.82 14.24 3.59
N GLY A 556 21.69 13.72 2.37
CA GLY A 556 21.34 14.50 1.19
C GLY A 556 21.01 13.61 0.00
N ALA A 557 20.58 14.24 -1.09
CA ALA A 557 20.38 13.61 -2.38
C ALA A 557 20.91 14.50 -3.49
N VAL A 558 21.35 13.88 -4.58
CA VAL A 558 21.78 14.55 -5.80
C VAL A 558 21.40 13.67 -6.99
N ALA A 559 21.01 14.27 -8.12
CA ALA A 559 20.72 13.52 -9.34
C ALA A 559 19.78 12.31 -9.15
N GLY A 560 18.78 12.44 -8.28
CA GLY A 560 17.80 11.38 -8.05
C GLY A 560 18.30 10.15 -7.28
N THR A 561 19.42 10.25 -6.55
CA THR A 561 19.91 9.21 -5.63
C THR A 561 20.41 9.84 -4.33
N ALA A 562 20.45 9.06 -3.24
CA ALA A 562 20.82 9.56 -1.92
C ALA A 562 22.33 9.39 -1.67
N TYR A 563 22.85 10.21 -0.77
CA TYR A 563 24.16 10.05 -0.18
C TYR A 563 24.15 10.34 1.32
N ALA A 564 25.10 9.76 2.03
CA ALA A 564 25.27 9.90 3.46
C ALA A 564 26.76 10.04 3.78
N LYS A 565 27.08 10.90 4.75
CA LYS A 565 28.38 10.88 5.43
C LYS A 565 28.19 10.63 6.92
N CYS A 566 28.79 9.56 7.44
CA CYS A 566 28.75 9.17 8.83
C CYS A 566 30.18 8.92 9.34
N GLY A 567 30.66 9.81 10.20
CA GLY A 567 32.07 9.79 10.60
C GLY A 567 32.99 9.97 9.38
N SER A 568 33.95 9.05 9.19
CA SER A 568 34.84 9.02 8.02
C SER A 568 34.26 8.31 6.81
N ASN A 569 33.10 7.66 6.94
CA ASN A 569 32.49 6.89 5.87
C ASN A 569 31.55 7.75 5.04
N TRP A 570 31.54 7.52 3.73
CA TRP A 570 30.63 8.12 2.77
C TRP A 570 29.96 7.02 1.96
N TRP A 571 28.64 7.10 1.81
CA TRP A 571 27.83 6.11 1.10
C TRP A 571 26.89 6.79 0.12
N SER A 572 26.63 6.13 -1.00
CA SER A 572 25.48 6.42 -1.85
C SER A 572 24.66 5.17 -2.04
N TYR A 573 23.34 5.33 -1.98
CA TYR A 573 22.36 4.25 -2.09
C TYR A 573 20.97 4.82 -2.42
N ASP A 574 20.06 3.96 -2.86
CA ASP A 574 18.67 4.33 -3.08
C ASP A 574 17.82 4.21 -1.80
N THR A 575 16.86 5.12 -1.65
CA THR A 575 15.86 5.17 -0.58
C THR A 575 14.47 5.10 -1.18
N PRO A 576 13.40 4.87 -0.39
CA PRO A 576 12.03 4.92 -0.91
C PRO A 576 11.70 6.21 -1.66
N ALA A 577 12.20 7.35 -1.16
CA ALA A 577 12.00 8.65 -1.79
C ALA A 577 12.69 8.76 -3.15
N THR A 578 13.96 8.31 -3.27
CA THR A 578 14.68 8.36 -4.55
C THR A 578 14.11 7.35 -5.54
N ILE A 579 13.72 6.17 -5.08
CA ILE A 579 13.01 5.16 -5.89
C ILE A 579 11.70 5.73 -6.43
N ALA A 580 10.88 6.40 -5.62
CA ALA A 580 9.64 6.99 -6.09
C ALA A 580 9.87 8.00 -7.24
N GLY A 581 10.91 8.84 -7.13
CA GLY A 581 11.35 9.73 -8.20
C GLY A 581 11.78 8.97 -9.47
N LYS A 582 12.60 7.93 -9.31
CA LYS A 582 13.05 7.08 -10.42
C LYS A 582 11.91 6.34 -11.10
N MET A 583 10.91 5.84 -10.36
CA MET A 583 9.75 5.17 -10.93
C MET A 583 8.84 6.14 -11.68
N THR A 584 8.67 7.35 -11.16
CA THR A 584 7.97 8.44 -11.87
C THR A 584 8.65 8.74 -13.21
N TRP A 585 9.97 8.88 -13.19
CA TRP A 585 10.76 9.08 -14.41
C TRP A 585 10.66 7.89 -15.37
N ALA A 586 10.74 6.65 -14.88
CA ALA A 586 10.61 5.44 -15.70
C ALA A 586 9.25 5.38 -16.42
N LYS A 587 8.17 5.77 -15.74
CA LYS A 587 6.84 5.89 -16.36
C LYS A 587 6.80 6.96 -17.46
N GLN A 588 7.34 8.15 -17.19
CA GLN A 588 7.43 9.25 -18.17
C GLN A 588 8.26 8.86 -19.41
N GLN A 589 9.29 8.03 -19.21
CA GLN A 589 10.13 7.52 -20.28
C GLN A 589 9.52 6.35 -21.06
N GLY A 590 8.30 5.91 -20.71
CA GLY A 590 7.64 4.79 -21.36
C GLY A 590 8.37 3.46 -21.16
N LEU A 591 9.09 3.30 -20.04
CA LEU A 591 9.88 2.09 -19.76
C LEU A 591 8.97 0.90 -19.46
N LYS A 592 9.47 -0.33 -19.72
CA LYS A 592 8.75 -1.57 -19.43
C LYS A 592 8.50 -1.75 -17.94
N GLY A 593 9.40 -1.25 -17.10
CA GLY A 593 9.30 -1.33 -15.65
C GLY A 593 10.64 -1.01 -14.98
N ALA A 594 10.87 -1.67 -13.85
CA ALA A 594 12.12 -1.62 -13.11
C ALA A 594 12.51 -2.99 -12.59
N PHE A 595 13.80 -3.14 -12.34
CA PHE A 595 14.34 -4.29 -11.63
C PHE A 595 15.32 -3.86 -10.54
N PHE A 596 15.68 -4.77 -9.65
CA PHE A 596 16.63 -4.49 -8.59
C PHE A 596 17.57 -5.64 -8.24
N TRP A 597 18.78 -5.25 -7.84
CA TRP A 597 19.80 -6.11 -7.25
C TRP A 597 20.02 -5.70 -5.79
N GLU A 598 19.84 -6.53 -4.78
CA GLU A 598 19.26 -7.88 -4.76
C GLU A 598 18.28 -7.98 -3.57
N PHE A 599 17.39 -8.99 -3.55
CA PHE A 599 16.33 -9.08 -2.53
C PHE A 599 16.84 -9.01 -1.09
N SER A 600 18.01 -9.59 -0.83
CA SER A 600 18.56 -9.67 0.52
C SER A 600 18.97 -8.32 1.11
N GLY A 601 19.17 -7.30 0.28
CA GLY A 601 19.53 -5.94 0.70
C GLY A 601 18.38 -5.11 1.26
N ASP A 602 17.12 -5.52 1.01
CA ASP A 602 15.92 -4.81 1.50
C ASP A 602 15.63 -5.11 2.97
N THR A 603 14.76 -4.30 3.57
CA THR A 603 14.31 -4.49 4.95
C THR A 603 13.39 -5.71 5.08
N GLY A 604 13.22 -6.19 6.31
CA GLY A 604 12.34 -7.33 6.61
C GLY A 604 10.86 -7.11 6.25
N ASN A 605 10.44 -5.87 5.97
CA ASN A 605 9.10 -5.50 5.49
C ASN A 605 9.07 -5.04 4.01
N GLY A 606 10.16 -5.26 3.26
CA GLY A 606 10.24 -5.02 1.81
C GLY A 606 10.04 -3.56 1.41
N GLU A 607 10.70 -2.63 2.11
CA GLU A 607 10.46 -1.19 1.98
C GLU A 607 10.84 -0.65 0.59
N LEU A 608 11.99 -1.05 0.04
CA LEU A 608 12.41 -0.62 -1.29
C LEU A 608 11.58 -1.30 -2.39
N ALA A 609 11.29 -2.60 -2.24
CA ALA A 609 10.39 -3.30 -3.15
C ALA A 609 8.98 -2.67 -3.17
N ASN A 610 8.50 -2.21 -2.02
CA ASN A 610 7.25 -1.47 -1.91
C ASN A 610 7.30 -0.14 -2.66
N ALA A 611 8.40 0.61 -2.54
CA ALA A 611 8.57 1.87 -3.26
C ALA A 611 8.59 1.69 -4.79
N ILE A 612 9.20 0.61 -5.29
CA ILE A 612 9.13 0.24 -6.71
C ILE A 612 7.67 -0.08 -7.09
N HIS A 613 7.00 -0.91 -6.27
CA HIS A 613 5.64 -1.33 -6.54
C HIS A 613 4.67 -0.17 -6.64
N THR A 614 4.61 0.70 -5.63
CA THR A 614 3.72 1.86 -5.62
C THR A 614 4.10 2.89 -6.67
N GLY A 615 5.41 3.09 -6.89
CA GLY A 615 5.90 4.04 -7.88
C GLY A 615 5.54 3.66 -9.32
N LEU A 616 5.35 2.36 -9.62
CA LEU A 616 5.01 1.86 -10.95
C LEU A 616 3.52 1.55 -11.16
N GLN A 617 2.67 1.76 -10.15
CA GLN A 617 1.22 1.74 -10.33
C GLN A 617 0.73 2.91 -11.19
#